data_AF-A0A3Q9IW51-F1
#
_entry.id   AF-A0A3Q9IW51-F1
#
_cell.length_a   1.000
_cell.length_b   1.000
_cell.length_c   1.000
_cell.angle_alpha   90.00
_cell.angle_beta   90.00
_cell.angle_gamma   90.00
#
_symmetry.space_group_name_H-M   'P 1'
#
loop_
_entity.id
_entity.type
_entity.pdbx_description
1 polymer ?
#
loop_
_entity_poly.entity_id
_entity_poly.type
_entity_poly.pdbx_seq_one_letter_code
_entity_poly.pdbx_strand_id
1 'polypeptide(L)'
;MWKIYKRAIGDLPIWRIAARERGVSKSDSLFHSTNGGCLLPGKGVWAFKTFRFSVGTLEAPVITGSERNGWTVTLHWENGIDCPKASASDQVFVGYFYDTLRRSPCLLRDIPARRGDEGVTIEIPSGDQPEGTPLHLYLFFGDSELARFSPSEYTQV
;
A
#
# COMPACT_ATOMS: atom_id res chain seq x y z
N MET A 1 -7.29 8.77 -12.01
CA MET A 1 -6.77 8.05 -10.85
C MET A 1 -5.44 8.62 -10.35
N TRP A 2 -4.40 8.66 -11.19
CA TRP A 2 -3.05 9.13 -10.80
C TRP A 2 -3.02 10.41 -9.96
N LYS A 3 -3.68 11.49 -10.40
CA LYS A 3 -3.71 12.76 -9.64
C LYS A 3 -4.26 12.63 -8.21
N ILE A 4 -5.28 11.77 -8.00
CA ILE A 4 -5.90 11.56 -6.69
C ILE A 4 -4.98 10.69 -5.83
N TYR A 5 -4.46 9.60 -6.40
CA TYR A 5 -3.47 8.75 -5.74
C TYR A 5 -2.23 9.54 -5.30
N LYS A 6 -1.69 10.41 -6.16
CA LYS A 6 -0.53 11.26 -5.84
C LYS A 6 -0.81 12.18 -4.64
N ARG A 7 -2.04 12.67 -4.49
CA ARG A 7 -2.43 13.45 -3.31
C ARG A 7 -2.45 12.59 -2.05
N ALA A 8 -2.94 11.36 -2.13
CA ALA A 8 -3.00 10.44 -1.00
C ALA A 8 -1.60 10.07 -0.45
N ILE A 9 -0.65 9.79 -1.35
CA ILE A 9 0.73 9.47 -0.93
C ILE A 9 1.57 10.70 -0.60
N GLY A 10 1.09 11.91 -0.90
CA GLY A 10 1.79 13.16 -0.64
C GLY A 10 3.12 13.25 -1.40
N ASP A 11 4.19 13.40 -0.63
CA ASP A 11 5.58 13.58 -1.07
C ASP A 11 6.36 12.27 -1.23
N LEU A 12 5.77 11.13 -0.83
CA LEU A 12 6.44 9.83 -0.92
C LEU A 12 6.84 9.50 -2.38
N PRO A 13 8.13 9.21 -2.63
CA PRO A 13 8.63 9.05 -4.00
C PRO A 13 8.43 7.65 -4.61
N ILE A 14 7.43 6.87 -4.15
CA ILE A 14 7.18 5.45 -4.49
C ILE A 14 7.35 5.18 -6.00
N TRP A 15 6.49 5.77 -6.84
CA TRP A 15 6.50 5.52 -8.28
C TRP A 15 7.65 6.20 -9.02
N ARG A 16 8.24 7.24 -8.43
CA ARG A 16 9.42 7.92 -9.01
C ARG A 16 10.65 7.03 -8.88
N ILE A 17 10.84 6.42 -7.70
CA ILE A 17 11.92 5.46 -7.45
C ILE A 17 11.73 4.22 -8.30
N ALA A 18 10.53 3.63 -8.30
CA ALA A 18 10.26 2.44 -9.10
C ALA A 18 10.45 2.68 -10.61
N ALA A 19 10.08 3.87 -11.12
CA ALA A 19 10.33 4.24 -12.50
C ALA A 19 11.83 4.32 -12.81
N ARG A 20 12.61 4.98 -11.94
CA ARG A 20 14.08 5.05 -12.04
C ARG A 20 14.71 3.65 -12.05
N GLU A 21 14.32 2.78 -11.12
CA GLU A 21 14.82 1.40 -11.04
C GLU A 21 14.48 0.55 -12.27
N ARG A 22 13.36 0.85 -12.95
CA ARG A 22 12.92 0.14 -14.16
C ARG A 22 13.35 0.82 -15.47
N GLY A 23 14.11 1.92 -15.41
CA GLY A 23 14.49 2.70 -16.60
C GLY A 23 13.30 3.38 -17.31
N VAL A 24 12.18 3.59 -16.62
CA VAL A 24 11.00 4.28 -17.15
C VAL A 24 11.13 5.77 -16.88
N SER A 25 10.98 6.60 -17.91
CA SER A 25 11.21 8.05 -17.83
C SER A 25 10.19 8.81 -16.98
N LYS A 26 8.96 8.30 -16.85
CA LYS A 26 7.89 8.98 -16.10
C LYS A 26 7.15 8.04 -15.15
N SER A 27 7.01 8.47 -13.90
CA SER A 27 6.32 7.71 -12.85
C SER A 27 4.83 7.50 -13.13
N ASP A 28 4.16 8.44 -13.80
CA ASP A 28 2.75 8.33 -14.16
C ASP A 28 2.52 7.28 -15.25
N SER A 29 3.43 7.18 -16.22
CA SER A 29 3.41 6.13 -17.24
C SER A 29 3.56 4.75 -16.61
N LEU A 30 4.47 4.60 -15.63
CA LEU A 30 4.61 3.34 -14.88
C LEU A 30 3.36 3.01 -14.05
N PHE A 31 2.77 4.01 -13.38
CA PHE A 31 1.51 3.84 -12.65
C PHE A 31 0.40 3.34 -13.57
N HIS A 32 0.25 3.96 -14.73
CA HIS A 32 -0.79 3.61 -15.70
C HIS A 32 -0.55 2.26 -16.37
N SER A 33 0.69 1.89 -16.68
CA SER A 33 0.98 0.55 -17.24
C SER A 33 0.77 -0.56 -16.20
N THR A 34 1.05 -0.29 -14.93
CA THR A 34 0.88 -1.26 -13.84
C THR A 34 -0.59 -1.43 -13.46
N ASN A 35 -1.33 -0.33 -13.29
CA ASN A 35 -2.68 -0.34 -12.76
C ASN A 35 -3.77 -0.17 -13.82
N GLY A 36 -3.43 0.08 -15.08
CA GLY A 36 -4.42 0.38 -16.14
C GLY A 36 -5.50 -0.70 -16.28
N GLY A 37 -5.12 -1.97 -16.16
CA GLY A 37 -6.05 -3.10 -16.24
C GLY A 37 -7.07 -3.19 -15.12
N CYS A 38 -6.80 -2.62 -13.93
CA CYS A 38 -7.71 -2.65 -12.78
C CYS A 38 -8.44 -1.31 -12.54
N LEU A 39 -8.32 -0.36 -13.46
CA LEU A 39 -8.95 0.97 -13.37
C LEU A 39 -10.03 1.15 -14.44
N LEU A 40 -11.22 1.56 -14.02
CA LEU A 40 -12.28 2.01 -14.92
C LEU A 40 -12.28 3.55 -15.00
N PRO A 41 -12.27 4.13 -16.22
CA PRO A 41 -12.39 5.57 -16.41
C PRO A 41 -13.61 6.15 -15.69
N GLY A 42 -13.41 7.22 -14.92
CA GLY A 42 -14.46 7.89 -14.15
C GLY A 42 -15.00 7.13 -12.93
N LYS A 43 -14.76 5.80 -12.82
CA LYS A 43 -15.30 4.94 -11.76
C LYS A 43 -14.29 4.53 -10.69
N GLY A 44 -12.99 4.50 -11.00
CA GLY A 44 -11.95 4.14 -10.04
C GLY A 44 -11.49 2.68 -10.16
N VAL A 45 -11.02 2.09 -9.06
CA VAL A 45 -10.53 0.70 -9.03
C VAL A 45 -11.72 -0.26 -9.13
N TRP A 46 -11.67 -1.21 -10.07
CA TRP A 46 -12.70 -2.24 -10.20
C TRP A 46 -12.22 -3.63 -9.76
N ALA A 47 -10.91 -3.86 -9.78
CA ALA A 47 -10.27 -5.08 -9.31
C ALA A 47 -9.22 -4.75 -8.25
N PHE A 48 -9.67 -4.58 -7.00
CA PHE A 48 -8.81 -4.15 -5.87
C PHE A 48 -7.62 -5.07 -5.65
N LYS A 49 -7.84 -6.40 -5.62
CA LYS A 49 -6.76 -7.38 -5.45
C LYS A 49 -5.62 -7.26 -6.47
N THR A 50 -5.92 -6.77 -7.69
CA THR A 50 -4.94 -6.59 -8.77
C THR A 50 -4.25 -5.24 -8.72
N PHE A 51 -4.84 -4.25 -8.04
CA PHE A 51 -4.27 -2.91 -7.91
C PHE A 51 -2.97 -2.97 -7.09
N ARG A 52 -1.94 -2.27 -7.57
CA ARG A 52 -0.69 -2.08 -6.85
C ARG A 52 -0.66 -0.68 -6.27
N PHE A 53 -0.69 -0.60 -4.95
CA PHE A 53 -0.54 0.65 -4.22
C PHE A 53 0.92 1.09 -4.19
N SER A 54 1.85 0.13 -4.08
CA SER A 54 3.29 0.35 -4.18
C SER A 54 3.92 -0.71 -5.10
N VAL A 55 5.04 -0.32 -5.71
CA VAL A 55 5.93 -1.19 -6.47
C VAL A 55 7.37 -0.82 -6.13
N GLY A 56 8.28 -1.78 -6.20
CA GLY A 56 9.69 -1.53 -5.97
C GLY A 56 10.49 -2.83 -5.88
N THR A 57 11.67 -2.74 -5.29
CA THR A 57 12.65 -3.83 -5.26
C THR A 57 12.90 -4.42 -3.88
N LEU A 58 12.39 -3.83 -2.80
CA LEU A 58 12.43 -4.48 -1.48
C LEU A 58 11.55 -5.74 -1.49
N GLU A 59 11.86 -6.65 -0.58
CA GLU A 59 11.09 -7.90 -0.45
C GLU A 59 9.62 -7.60 -0.17
N ALA A 60 8.71 -8.30 -0.85
CA ALA A 60 7.28 -8.06 -0.67
C ALA A 60 6.83 -8.51 0.72
N PRO A 61 5.83 -7.86 1.33
CA PRO A 61 5.20 -8.41 2.52
C PRO A 61 4.48 -9.71 2.19
N VAL A 62 4.53 -10.64 3.13
CA VAL A 62 3.71 -11.87 3.12
C VAL A 62 2.73 -11.75 4.27
N ILE A 63 1.49 -11.39 3.99
CA ILE A 63 0.45 -11.25 5.04
C ILE A 63 0.06 -12.65 5.51
N THR A 64 0.22 -12.89 6.81
CA THR A 64 -0.11 -14.17 7.47
C THR A 64 -1.46 -14.15 8.17
N GLY A 65 -1.96 -12.96 8.49
CA GLY A 65 -3.25 -12.76 9.12
C GLY A 65 -3.73 -11.32 9.03
N SER A 66 -5.05 -11.15 9.01
CA SER A 66 -5.69 -9.84 9.07
C SER A 66 -7.00 -9.94 9.82
N GLU A 67 -7.18 -9.10 10.82
CA GLU A 67 -8.36 -9.07 11.70
C GLU A 67 -8.89 -7.64 11.80
N ARG A 68 -10.20 -7.53 12.04
CA ARG A 68 -10.87 -6.23 12.18
C ARG A 68 -11.85 -6.25 13.34
N ASN A 69 -11.81 -5.18 14.12
CA ASN A 69 -12.80 -4.85 15.14
C ASN A 69 -13.21 -3.38 14.99
N GLY A 70 -14.40 -3.14 14.43
CA GLY A 70 -14.85 -1.79 14.09
C GLY A 70 -13.93 -1.11 13.07
N TRP A 71 -13.30 -0.02 13.46
CA TRP A 71 -12.31 0.73 12.65
C TRP A 71 -10.86 0.37 12.95
N THR A 72 -10.64 -0.52 13.91
CA THR A 72 -9.31 -1.02 14.26
C THR A 72 -9.01 -2.28 13.46
N VAL A 73 -7.86 -2.28 12.79
CA VAL A 73 -7.38 -3.40 11.99
C VAL A 73 -6.05 -3.87 12.53
N THR A 74 -5.90 -5.18 12.69
CA THR A 74 -4.60 -5.82 12.96
C THR A 74 -4.14 -6.57 11.72
N LEU A 75 -2.91 -6.31 11.28
CA LEU A 75 -2.24 -7.04 10.21
C LEU A 75 -1.04 -7.79 10.79
N HIS A 76 -0.82 -9.01 10.32
CA HIS A 76 0.36 -9.82 10.62
C HIS A 76 1.08 -10.19 9.33
N TRP A 77 2.41 -10.27 9.38
CA TRP A 77 3.23 -10.63 8.23
C TRP A 77 4.50 -11.37 8.62
N GLU A 78 5.11 -12.06 7.66
CA GLU A 78 6.46 -12.61 7.81
C GLU A 78 7.50 -11.51 7.62
N ASN A 79 8.49 -11.41 8.52
CA ASN A 79 9.55 -10.42 8.36
C ASN A 79 10.44 -10.70 7.12
N GLY A 80 10.60 -11.96 6.70
CA GLY A 80 11.42 -12.34 5.56
C GLY A 80 12.90 -11.96 5.69
N ILE A 81 13.48 -11.93 6.90
CA ILE A 81 14.88 -11.52 7.13
C ILE A 81 15.91 -12.38 6.39
N ASP A 82 15.54 -13.59 5.98
CA ASP A 82 16.39 -14.46 5.14
C ASP A 82 16.55 -13.92 3.70
N CYS A 83 15.76 -12.91 3.31
CA CYS A 83 15.84 -12.27 2.01
C CYS A 83 16.81 -11.06 2.05
N PRO A 84 17.82 -10.97 1.15
CA PRO A 84 18.79 -9.88 1.13
C PRO A 84 18.23 -8.47 0.89
N LYS A 85 16.93 -8.36 0.55
CA LYS A 85 16.23 -7.10 0.27
C LYS A 85 15.18 -6.76 1.33
N ALA A 86 15.29 -7.38 2.50
CA ALA A 86 14.49 -7.11 3.68
C ALA A 86 15.40 -6.59 4.79
N SER A 87 14.97 -5.54 5.49
CA SER A 87 15.58 -5.11 6.75
C SER A 87 14.52 -5.07 7.84
N ALA A 88 14.80 -5.62 9.01
CA ALA A 88 13.90 -5.54 10.16
C ALA A 88 13.49 -4.09 10.50
N SER A 89 14.32 -3.10 10.14
CA SER A 89 14.06 -1.68 10.32
C SER A 89 13.25 -1.02 9.20
N ASP A 90 12.81 -1.76 8.17
CA ASP A 90 12.00 -1.19 7.10
C ASP A 90 10.70 -0.61 7.67
N GLN A 91 10.33 0.58 7.20
CA GLN A 91 9.15 1.31 7.61
C GLN A 91 7.88 0.68 7.04
N VAL A 92 6.83 0.59 7.85
CA VAL A 92 5.53 0.04 7.47
C VAL A 92 4.64 1.14 6.91
N PHE A 93 3.98 0.85 5.79
CA PHE A 93 2.94 1.69 5.20
C PHE A 93 1.70 0.86 4.89
N VAL A 94 0.53 1.47 5.08
CA VAL A 94 -0.75 0.84 4.73
C VAL A 94 -1.56 1.78 3.87
N GLY A 95 -1.61 1.48 2.57
CA GLY A 95 -2.57 2.08 1.66
C GLY A 95 -3.94 1.43 1.84
N TYR A 96 -5.02 2.18 1.67
CA TYR A 96 -6.36 1.59 1.77
C TYR A 96 -7.42 2.29 0.92
N PHE A 97 -8.53 1.58 0.72
CA PHE A 97 -9.78 2.10 0.16
C PHE A 97 -10.96 1.56 0.97
N TYR A 98 -12.01 2.36 1.11
CA TYR A 98 -13.35 1.83 1.39
C TYR A 98 -13.94 1.29 0.08
N ASP A 99 -14.61 0.14 0.10
CA ASP A 99 -15.21 -0.45 -1.12
C ASP A 99 -16.20 0.51 -1.83
N THR A 100 -16.88 1.35 -1.04
CA THR A 100 -17.80 2.41 -1.50
C THR A 100 -17.08 3.57 -2.19
N LEU A 101 -15.79 3.80 -1.91
CA LEU A 101 -15.01 4.96 -2.35
C LEU A 101 -13.83 4.55 -3.26
N ARG A 102 -14.15 3.85 -4.36
CA ARG A 102 -13.19 3.28 -5.33
C ARG A 102 -12.23 4.25 -6.01
N ARG A 103 -12.45 5.56 -5.86
CA ARG A 103 -11.63 6.64 -6.42
C ARG A 103 -10.78 7.36 -5.38
N SER A 104 -10.93 7.01 -4.11
CA SER A 104 -10.37 7.73 -2.97
C SER A 104 -9.38 6.83 -2.24
N PRO A 105 -8.15 6.66 -2.78
CA PRO A 105 -7.09 6.00 -2.04
C PRO A 105 -6.75 6.84 -0.83
N CYS A 106 -6.44 6.16 0.27
CA CYS A 106 -5.93 6.75 1.49
C CYS A 106 -4.62 6.05 1.85
N LEU A 107 -3.79 6.71 2.65
CA LEU A 107 -2.52 6.16 3.12
C LEU A 107 -2.36 6.50 4.60
N LEU A 108 -2.16 5.46 5.40
CA LEU A 108 -1.63 5.62 6.75
C LEU A 108 -0.11 5.71 6.65
N ARG A 109 0.40 6.83 7.18
CA ARG A 109 1.83 7.16 7.31
C ARG A 109 2.20 7.20 8.78
N ASP A 110 3.50 7.25 9.06
CA ASP A 110 4.04 7.40 10.42
C ASP A 110 3.63 6.28 11.38
N ILE A 111 3.42 5.07 10.81
CA ILE A 111 3.18 3.87 11.59
C ILE A 111 4.47 3.56 12.37
N PRO A 112 4.41 3.42 13.71
CA PRO A 112 5.61 3.19 14.52
C PRO A 112 6.22 1.81 14.27
N ALA A 113 5.41 0.84 13.83
CA ALA A 113 5.85 -0.50 13.52
C ALA A 113 6.88 -0.53 12.37
N ARG A 114 7.72 -1.55 12.41
CA ARG A 114 8.75 -1.88 11.43
C ARG A 114 8.53 -3.30 10.93
N ARG A 115 9.12 -3.65 9.79
CA ARG A 115 9.03 -5.02 9.23
C ARG A 115 9.34 -6.10 10.27
N GLY A 116 10.34 -5.88 11.13
CA GLY A 116 10.74 -6.83 12.17
C GLY A 116 9.74 -7.05 13.30
N ASP A 117 8.71 -6.19 13.43
CA ASP A 117 7.68 -6.34 14.47
C ASP A 117 6.61 -7.39 14.09
N GLU A 118 6.58 -7.84 12.82
CA GLU A 118 5.71 -8.93 12.31
C GLU A 118 4.20 -8.71 12.47
N GLY A 119 3.81 -7.52 12.90
CA GLY A 119 2.42 -7.12 12.99
C GLY A 119 2.24 -5.64 13.34
N VAL A 120 1.04 -5.13 13.06
CA VAL A 120 0.62 -3.80 13.48
C VAL A 120 -0.88 -3.78 13.72
N THR A 121 -1.29 -3.05 14.75
CA THR A 121 -2.68 -2.63 14.95
C THR A 121 -2.79 -1.14 14.62
N ILE A 122 -3.69 -0.81 13.70
CA ILE A 122 -3.91 0.56 13.20
C ILE A 122 -5.39 0.92 13.28
N GLU A 123 -5.65 2.19 13.55
CA GLU A 123 -6.99 2.74 13.46
C GLU A 123 -7.19 3.37 12.08
N ILE A 124 -8.19 2.86 11.36
CA ILE A 124 -8.60 3.38 10.06
C ILE A 124 -9.63 4.49 10.32
N PRO A 125 -9.39 5.74 9.89
CA PRO A 125 -10.41 6.78 9.99
C PRO A 125 -11.76 6.29 9.44
N SER A 126 -12.89 6.65 10.03
CA SER A 126 -14.18 6.18 9.50
C SER A 126 -14.51 6.76 8.12
N GLY A 127 -14.03 7.98 7.83
CA GLY A 127 -14.27 8.65 6.54
C GLY A 127 -15.76 8.83 6.23
N ASP A 128 -16.57 9.02 7.28
CA ASP A 128 -18.04 9.07 7.23
C ASP A 128 -18.68 7.82 6.60
N GLN A 129 -17.96 6.69 6.59
CA GLN A 129 -18.49 5.43 6.11
C GLN A 129 -19.22 4.70 7.23
N PRO A 130 -20.26 3.91 6.89
CA PRO A 130 -20.88 3.00 7.85
C PRO A 130 -19.86 2.02 8.42
N GLU A 131 -19.97 1.72 9.71
CA GLU A 131 -19.20 0.65 10.32
C GLU A 131 -19.48 -0.69 9.59
N GLY A 132 -18.44 -1.52 9.43
CA GLY A 132 -18.52 -2.75 8.64
C GLY A 132 -18.38 -2.55 7.12
N THR A 133 -18.24 -1.31 6.62
CA THR A 133 -17.88 -1.09 5.21
C THR A 133 -16.58 -1.83 4.89
N PRO A 134 -16.55 -2.72 3.88
CA PRO A 134 -15.35 -3.48 3.55
C PRO A 134 -14.16 -2.57 3.23
N LEU A 135 -13.00 -2.94 3.77
CA LEU A 135 -11.73 -2.23 3.57
C LEU A 135 -10.81 -3.06 2.69
N HIS A 136 -10.25 -2.40 1.68
CA HIS A 136 -9.20 -2.96 0.83
C HIS A 136 -7.86 -2.38 1.26
N LEU A 137 -7.00 -3.21 1.85
CA LEU A 137 -5.74 -2.82 2.47
C LEU A 137 -4.56 -3.25 1.60
N TYR A 138 -3.51 -2.44 1.60
CA TYR A 138 -2.28 -2.65 0.84
C TYR A 138 -1.09 -2.40 1.76
N LEU A 139 -0.53 -3.47 2.32
CA LEU A 139 0.69 -3.43 3.13
C LEU A 139 1.91 -3.31 2.21
N PHE A 140 2.83 -2.41 2.52
CA PHE A 140 4.13 -2.33 1.85
C PHE A 140 5.19 -1.71 2.76
N PHE A 141 6.45 -1.89 2.39
CA PHE A 141 7.60 -1.41 3.14
C PHE A 141 8.37 -0.33 2.37
N GLY A 142 9.02 0.56 3.11
CA GLY A 142 10.06 1.46 2.61
C GLY A 142 11.31 1.35 3.47
N ASP A 143 12.49 1.49 2.88
CA ASP A 143 13.72 1.51 3.68
C ASP A 143 13.80 2.77 4.58
N SER A 144 14.78 2.83 5.47
CA SER A 144 14.93 3.95 6.42
C SER A 144 15.12 5.31 5.73
N GLU A 145 15.66 5.32 4.53
CA GLU A 145 15.91 6.54 3.74
C GLU A 145 14.78 6.86 2.74
N LEU A 146 13.75 6.01 2.65
CA LEU A 146 12.71 6.07 1.63
C LEU A 146 13.27 6.13 0.20
N ALA A 147 14.42 5.48 0.00
CA ALA A 147 15.14 5.36 -1.26
C ALA A 147 14.70 4.13 -2.06
N ARG A 148 14.12 3.13 -1.38
CA ARG A 148 13.55 1.90 -1.97
C ARG A 148 12.24 1.55 -1.28
N PHE A 149 11.36 0.89 -2.02
CA PHE A 149 10.06 0.42 -1.55
C PHE A 149 9.84 -1.04 -1.95
N SER A 150 8.93 -1.74 -1.28
CA SER A 150 8.45 -3.06 -1.71
C SER A 150 7.23 -2.93 -2.63
N PRO A 151 6.92 -3.98 -3.41
CA PRO A 151 5.56 -4.19 -3.88
C PRO A 151 4.56 -4.22 -2.72
N SER A 152 3.33 -3.80 -2.97
CA SER A 152 2.25 -3.92 -1.99
C SER A 152 1.54 -5.27 -2.04
N GLU A 153 1.27 -5.83 -0.88
CA GLU A 153 0.45 -7.03 -0.69
C GLU A 153 -0.96 -6.66 -0.24
N TYR A 154 -1.95 -7.36 -0.79
CA TYR A 154 -3.37 -7.03 -0.64
C TYR A 154 -4.05 -7.93 0.39
N THR A 155 -4.90 -7.35 1.23
CA THR A 155 -5.91 -8.08 2.00
C THR A 155 -7.22 -7.30 2.07
N GLN A 156 -8.31 -7.97 2.42
CA GLN A 156 -9.62 -7.37 2.66
C GLN A 156 -10.13 -7.76 4.05
N VAL A 157 -10.68 -6.78 4.76
CA VAL A 157 -11.27 -6.92 6.10
C VAL A 157 -12.55 -6.11 6.26
#